data_AF-A0AA96P7B4-F1
#
_entry.id   AF-A0AA96P7B4-F1
#
_cell.length_a   1.000
_cell.length_b   1.000
_cell.length_c   1.000
_cell.angle_alpha   90.00
_cell.angle_beta   90.00
_cell.angle_gamma   90.00
#
_symmetry.space_group_name_H-M   'P 1'
#
loop_
_entity.id
_entity.type
_entity.pdbx_description
1 polymer ?
#
loop_
_entity_poly.entity_id
_entity_poly.type
_entity_poly.pdbx_seq_one_letter_code
_entity_poly.pdbx_strand_id
1 'polypeptide(L)'
;MQVERILREYGHFLRPMSEAPRDGQRILGHSAQGGAQGGHLISCYWEPHPQGLIGPNWVEERDSPIGYIDRYFDGWIRPREFRLLDSVAINRLLVAYIDDARAADNREALKMLETGE
;
A
#
# COMPACT_ATOMS: atom_id res chain seq x y z
N MET A 1 -3.57 -9.86 13.26
CA MET A 1 -2.67 -8.94 13.98
C MET A 1 -3.41 -7.63 14.23
N GLN A 2 -3.31 -7.07 15.43
CA GLN A 2 -3.94 -5.80 15.79
C GLN A 2 -3.37 -4.61 14.99
N VAL A 3 -2.08 -4.66 14.65
CA VAL A 3 -1.43 -3.63 13.82
C VAL A 3 -2.12 -3.50 12.47
N GLU A 4 -2.33 -4.62 11.78
CA GLU A 4 -2.97 -4.65 10.46
C GLU A 4 -4.40 -4.08 10.51
N ARG A 5 -5.15 -4.40 11.57
CA ARG A 5 -6.50 -3.88 11.78
C ARG A 5 -6.50 -2.36 11.88
N ILE A 6 -5.56 -1.78 12.62
CA ILE A 6 -5.46 -0.32 12.78
C ILE A 6 -5.00 0.33 11.47
N LEU A 7 -4.01 -0.23 10.77
CA LEU A 7 -3.59 0.30 9.45
C LEU A 7 -4.75 0.31 8.43
N ARG A 8 -5.61 -0.72 8.44
CA ARG A 8 -6.83 -0.77 7.62
C ARG A 8 -7.81 0.38 7.94
N GLU A 9 -7.94 0.80 9.20
CA GLU A 9 -8.80 1.94 9.58
C GLU A 9 -8.37 3.26 8.94
N TYR A 10 -7.07 3.41 8.64
CA TYR A 10 -6.49 4.60 8.02
C TYR A 10 -6.21 4.45 6.52
N GLY A 11 -6.68 3.35 5.91
CA GLY A 11 -6.44 3.06 4.50
C GLY A 11 -5.00 2.68 4.15
N HIS A 12 -4.15 2.41 5.15
CA HIS A 12 -2.76 1.95 4.98
C HIS A 12 -2.69 0.42 4.82
N PHE A 13 -3.53 -0.13 3.96
CA PHE A 13 -3.57 -1.57 3.71
C PHE A 13 -3.55 -1.83 2.20
N LEU A 14 -2.58 -2.62 1.76
CA LEU A 14 -2.48 -3.03 0.36
C LEU A 14 -3.52 -4.08 0.03
N ARG A 15 -4.44 -3.72 -0.86
CA ARG A 15 -5.42 -4.64 -1.43
C ARG A 15 -4.81 -5.39 -2.61
N PRO A 16 -5.22 -6.64 -2.86
CA PRO A 16 -4.82 -7.36 -4.06
C PRO A 16 -5.18 -6.60 -5.33
N MET A 17 -4.29 -6.57 -6.32
CA MET A 17 -4.56 -5.94 -7.62
C MET A 17 -5.75 -6.55 -8.35
N SER A 18 -6.09 -7.83 -8.09
CA SER A 18 -7.29 -8.47 -8.64
C SER A 18 -8.58 -7.74 -8.27
N GLU A 19 -8.60 -7.04 -7.12
CA GLU A 19 -9.72 -6.26 -6.61
C GLU A 19 -9.69 -4.78 -7.05
N ALA A 20 -8.67 -4.36 -7.80
CA ALA A 20 -8.55 -2.97 -8.23
C ALA A 20 -9.68 -2.59 -9.21
N PRO A 21 -10.30 -1.41 -9.05
CA PRO A 21 -11.41 -0.98 -9.89
C PRO A 21 -10.92 -0.70 -11.32
N ARG A 22 -11.52 -1.39 -12.29
CA ARG A 22 -11.23 -1.25 -13.73
C ARG A 22 -12.24 -0.34 -14.44
N ASP A 23 -12.70 0.69 -13.73
CA ASP A 23 -13.75 1.63 -14.15
C ASP A 23 -13.22 3.05 -14.42
N GLY A 24 -11.90 3.22 -14.47
CA GLY A 24 -11.25 4.51 -14.63
C GLY A 24 -11.03 5.29 -13.33
N GLN A 25 -11.44 4.76 -12.18
CA GLN A 25 -11.11 5.37 -10.88
C GLN A 25 -9.60 5.32 -10.63
N ARG A 26 -9.05 6.42 -10.10
CA ARG A 26 -7.64 6.48 -9.66
C ARG A 26 -7.38 5.65 -8.40
N ILE A 27 -6.26 4.95 -8.42
CA ILE A 27 -5.68 4.19 -7.31
C ILE A 27 -4.24 4.61 -7.05
N LEU A 28 -3.69 4.24 -5.90
CA LEU A 28 -2.23 4.23 -5.68
C LEU A 28 -1.74 2.78 -5.75
N GLY A 29 -1.10 2.38 -6.84
CA GLY A 29 -0.47 1.07 -6.98
C GLY A 29 0.90 1.06 -6.30
N HIS A 30 1.17 0.05 -5.47
CA HIS A 30 2.48 -0.14 -4.84
C HIS A 30 3.35 -1.02 -5.73
N SER A 31 4.39 -0.41 -6.32
CA SER A 31 5.34 -1.12 -7.18
C SER A 31 6.46 -1.76 -6.36
N ALA A 32 6.67 -3.06 -6.60
CA ALA A 32 7.76 -3.83 -6.02
C ALA A 32 9.15 -3.38 -6.48
N GLN A 33 9.23 -2.63 -7.59
CA GLN A 33 10.49 -2.28 -8.26
C GLN A 33 11.18 -1.02 -7.73
N GLY A 34 10.72 -0.44 -6.61
CA GLY A 34 11.51 0.56 -5.89
C GLY A 34 12.72 -0.10 -5.23
N GLY A 35 13.92 0.35 -5.54
CA GLY A 35 15.18 -0.22 -5.05
C GLY A 35 15.37 -0.10 -3.52
N ALA A 36 16.60 0.11 -3.06
CA ALA A 36 17.02 0.06 -1.65
C ALA A 36 16.30 1.01 -0.65
N GLN A 37 15.25 1.72 -1.06
CA GLN A 37 14.44 2.63 -0.24
C GLN A 37 12.94 2.24 -0.16
N GLY A 38 12.56 1.05 -0.62
CA GLY A 38 11.18 0.55 -0.53
C GLY A 38 10.32 0.88 -1.74
N GLY A 39 9.22 0.14 -1.91
CA GLY A 39 8.35 0.22 -3.08
C GLY A 39 7.74 1.61 -3.31
N HIS A 40 7.60 2.00 -4.58
CA HIS A 40 7.05 3.30 -4.96
C HIS A 40 5.54 3.21 -5.15
N LEU A 41 4.80 4.20 -4.60
CA LEU A 41 3.38 4.38 -4.89
C LEU A 41 3.23 5.14 -6.22
N ILE A 42 2.51 4.54 -7.17
CA ILE A 42 2.22 5.09 -8.49
C ILE A 42 0.73 5.45 -8.54
N SER A 43 0.40 6.69 -8.89
CA SER A 43 -0.99 7.14 -9.06
C SER A 43 -1.48 6.82 -10.48
N CYS A 44 -2.23 5.73 -10.64
CA CYS A 44 -2.71 5.27 -11.95
C CYS A 44 -4.23 5.04 -11.97
N TYR A 45 -4.78 4.86 -13.17
CA TYR A 45 -6.16 4.44 -13.40
C TYR A 45 -6.21 3.43 -14.54
N TRP A 46 -7.30 2.67 -14.62
CA TRP A 46 -7.50 1.70 -15.69
C TRP A 46 -8.04 2.38 -16.95
N GLU A 47 -7.32 2.26 -18.05
CA GLU A 47 -7.73 2.75 -19.36
C GLU A 47 -8.01 1.56 -20.29
N PRO A 48 -9.25 1.37 -20.78
CA PRO A 48 -9.59 0.28 -21.70
C PRO A 48 -8.99 0.43 -23.11
N HIS A 49 -8.76 1.65 -23.59
CA HIS A 49 -8.24 1.92 -24.93
C HIS A 49 -7.10 2.95 -24.93
N PRO A 50 -5.96 2.63 -24.29
CA PRO A 50 -4.85 3.56 -24.18
C PRO A 50 -4.21 3.80 -25.55
N GLN A 51 -4.02 5.07 -25.91
CA GLN A 51 -3.39 5.44 -27.18
C GLN A 51 -1.93 4.96 -27.19
N GLY A 52 -1.57 4.18 -28.20
CA GLY A 52 -0.19 3.70 -28.38
C GLY A 52 0.19 2.45 -27.59
N LEU A 53 -0.73 1.87 -26.82
CA LEU A 53 -0.53 0.61 -26.09
C LEU A 53 -1.45 -0.49 -26.60
N ILE A 54 -1.01 -1.74 -26.46
CA ILE A 54 -1.79 -2.90 -26.89
C ILE A 54 -2.76 -3.28 -25.76
N GLY A 55 -4.05 -3.04 -26.01
CA GLY A 55 -5.14 -3.43 -25.11
C GLY A 55 -5.25 -2.60 -23.83
N PRO A 56 -6.19 -2.97 -22.94
CA PRO A 56 -6.41 -2.27 -21.67
C PRO A 56 -5.18 -2.31 -20.76
N ASN A 57 -4.86 -1.19 -20.12
CA ASN A 57 -3.71 -1.08 -19.21
C ASN A 57 -3.97 -0.09 -18.06
N TRP A 58 -3.17 -0.21 -16.99
CA TRP A 58 -3.05 0.85 -15.99
C TRP A 58 -2.16 1.95 -16.53
N VAL A 59 -2.60 3.22 -16.47
CA VAL A 59 -1.83 4.38 -16.95
C VAL A 59 -1.85 5.49 -15.91
N GLU A 60 -0.77 6.28 -15.83
CA GLU A 60 -0.69 7.41 -14.88
C GLU A 60 -1.54 8.60 -15.34
N GLU A 61 -1.49 8.88 -16.64
CA GLU A 61 -2.16 9.98 -17.30
C GLU A 61 -2.74 9.54 -18.65
N ARG A 62 -3.64 10.34 -19.18
CA ARG A 62 -4.17 10.14 -20.54
C ARG A 62 -3.01 10.25 -21.53
N ASP A 63 -2.95 9.31 -22.46
CA ASP A 63 -1.90 9.21 -23.48
C ASP A 63 -0.48 8.98 -22.93
N SER A 64 -0.38 8.45 -21.69
CA SER A 64 0.91 7.99 -21.14
C SER A 64 1.57 7.02 -22.12
N PRO A 65 2.85 7.24 -22.49
CA PRO A 65 3.56 6.37 -23.41
C PRO A 65 3.85 4.99 -22.80
N ILE A 66 3.65 4.84 -21.50
CA ILE A 66 3.92 3.63 -20.73
C ILE A 66 2.66 3.24 -19.96
N GLY A 67 2.31 1.96 -20.04
CA GLY A 67 1.28 1.32 -19.24
C GLY A 67 1.86 0.24 -18.34
N TYR A 68 1.10 -0.10 -17.31
CA TYR A 68 1.44 -1.12 -16.32
C TYR A 68 0.42 -2.26 -16.37
N ILE A 69 0.92 -3.46 -16.08
CA ILE A 69 0.13 -4.67 -15.87
C ILE A 69 0.15 -5.07 -14.41
N ASP A 70 -0.87 -5.82 -13.96
CA ASP A 70 -1.10 -6.15 -12.55
C ASP A 70 0.15 -6.70 -11.83
N ARG A 71 0.96 -7.53 -12.50
CA ARG A 71 2.17 -8.16 -11.91
C ARG A 71 3.30 -7.18 -11.55
N TYR A 72 3.24 -5.92 -11.99
CA TYR A 72 4.21 -4.90 -11.57
C TYR A 72 3.90 -4.36 -10.17
N PHE A 73 2.71 -4.61 -9.64
CA PHE A 73 2.28 -4.11 -8.35
C PHE A 73 2.12 -5.25 -7.34
N ASP A 74 2.54 -5.01 -6.11
CA ASP A 74 2.26 -5.91 -4.97
C ASP A 74 0.85 -5.72 -4.42
N GLY A 75 0.22 -4.59 -4.75
CA GLY A 75 -1.13 -4.26 -4.34
C GLY A 75 -1.47 -2.80 -4.61
N TRP A 76 -2.64 -2.38 -4.14
CA TRP A 76 -3.09 -1.01 -4.30
C TRP A 76 -3.77 -0.45 -3.06
N ILE A 77 -3.81 0.87 -2.99
CA ILE A 77 -4.50 1.64 -1.96
C ILE A 77 -5.55 2.52 -2.63
N ARG A 78 -6.71 2.67 -1.98
CA ARG A 78 -7.70 3.65 -2.40
C ARG A 78 -7.34 5.03 -1.86
N PRO A 79 -7.02 6.03 -2.71
CA PRO A 79 -6.55 7.34 -2.25
C PRO A 79 -7.53 8.04 -1.30
N ARG A 80 -8.84 7.86 -1.50
CA ARG A 80 -9.90 8.47 -0.67
C ARG A 80 -9.97 7.90 0.75
N GLU A 81 -9.46 6.70 0.96
CA GLU A 81 -9.44 6.02 2.27
C GLU A 81 -8.11 6.26 2.98
N PHE A 82 -7.07 6.67 2.25
CA PHE A 82 -5.74 6.94 2.78
C PHE A 82 -5.74 8.22 3.63
N ARG A 83 -5.39 8.09 4.91
CA ARG A 83 -5.35 9.20 5.87
C ARG A 83 -3.98 9.32 6.50
N LEU A 84 -3.56 10.55 6.81
CA LEU A 84 -2.36 10.75 7.60
C LEU A 84 -2.54 10.13 9.00
N LEU A 85 -1.48 9.51 9.50
CA LEU A 85 -1.45 8.98 10.86
C LEU A 85 -1.26 10.14 11.82
N ASP A 86 -2.29 10.40 12.64
CA ASP A 86 -2.19 11.35 13.75
C ASP A 86 -1.47 10.70 14.95
N SER A 87 -1.18 11.51 15.97
CA SER A 87 -0.50 11.03 17.18
C SER A 87 -1.28 9.92 17.90
N VAL A 88 -2.62 9.94 17.81
CA VAL A 88 -3.49 8.91 18.37
C VAL A 88 -3.31 7.59 17.60
N ALA A 89 -3.27 7.64 16.27
CA ALA A 89 -3.02 6.50 15.40
C ALA A 89 -1.66 5.86 15.69
N ILE A 90 -0.63 6.70 15.82
CA ILE A 90 0.74 6.25 16.12
C ILE A 90 0.78 5.53 17.47
N ASN A 91 0.19 6.10 18.52
CA ASN A 91 0.14 5.45 19.84
C ASN A 91 -0.63 4.12 19.79
N ARG A 92 -1.75 4.07 19.08
CA ARG A 92 -2.53 2.84 18.89
C ARG A 92 -1.72 1.77 18.14
N LEU A 93 -0.96 2.16 17.12
CA LEU A 93 -0.09 1.26 16.37
C LEU A 93 1.05 0.72 17.24
N LEU A 94 1.69 1.56 18.05
CA LEU A 94 2.75 1.13 18.97
C LEU A 94 2.24 0.10 19.97
N VAL A 95 1.10 0.37 20.64
CA VAL A 95 0.49 -0.58 21.57
C VAL A 95 0.15 -1.89 20.87
N ALA A 96 -0.48 -1.81 19.69
CA ALA A 96 -0.83 -3.00 18.91
C ALA A 96 0.39 -3.82 18.49
N TYR A 97 1.50 -3.17 18.13
CA TYR A 97 2.75 -3.83 17.77
C TYR A 97 3.33 -4.61 18.95
N ILE A 98 3.32 -4.02 20.14
CA ILE A 98 3.78 -4.67 21.37
C ILE A 98 2.91 -5.88 21.69
N ASP A 99 1.59 -5.72 21.62
CA ASP A 99 0.64 -6.79 21.90
C ASP A 99 0.79 -7.95 20.91
N ASP A 100 0.92 -7.65 19.61
CA ASP A 100 1.16 -8.66 18.57
C ASP A 100 2.52 -9.36 18.78
N ALA A 101 3.59 -8.62 19.13
CA ALA A 101 4.91 -9.19 19.40
C ALA A 101 4.91 -10.11 20.62
N ARG A 102 4.22 -9.74 21.69
CA ARG A 102 4.02 -10.59 22.88
C ARG A 102 3.23 -11.86 22.53
N ALA A 103 2.15 -11.72 21.77
CA ALA A 103 1.33 -12.86 21.34
C ALA A 103 2.11 -13.85 20.48
N ALA A 104 3.12 -13.37 19.73
CA ALA A 104 3.99 -14.18 18.89
C ALA A 104 5.29 -14.68 19.58
N ASP A 105 5.50 -14.39 20.87
CA ASP A 105 6.80 -14.56 21.58
C ASP A 105 8.00 -14.02 20.79
N ASN A 106 7.82 -12.88 20.10
CA ASN A 106 8.86 -12.26 19.28
C ASN A 106 9.85 -11.49 20.17
N ARG A 107 10.83 -12.20 20.72
CA ARG A 107 11.83 -11.64 21.65
C ARG A 107 12.74 -10.58 21.03
N GLU A 108 12.94 -10.59 19.72
CA GLU A 108 13.75 -9.58 19.03
C GLU A 108 13.03 -8.23 19.00
N ALA A 109 11.77 -8.22 18.56
CA ALA A 109 10.92 -7.04 18.60
C ALA A 109 10.76 -6.47 20.01
N LEU A 110 10.64 -7.34 21.02
CA LEU A 110 10.52 -6.93 22.41
C LEU A 110 11.81 -6.31 22.96
N LYS A 111 12.99 -6.80 22.56
CA LYS A 111 14.27 -6.20 22.96
C LYS A 111 14.47 -4.80 22.39
N MET A 112 14.06 -4.55 21.14
CA MET A 112 14.19 -3.22 20.51
C MET A 112 13.43 -2.14 21.30
N LEU A 113 12.34 -2.50 21.96
CA LEU A 113 11.55 -1.59 22.81
C LEU A 113 12.23 -1.30 24.15
N GLU A 114 13.09 -2.20 24.64
CA GLU A 114 13.81 -2.06 25.90
C GLU A 114 15.10 -1.25 25.73
N THR A 115 15.74 -1.31 24.55
CA THR A 115 17.03 -0.66 24.30
C THR A 115 16.96 0.80 23.89
N GLY A 116 15.82 1.32 23.42
CA GLY A 116 15.61 2.77 23.22
C GLY A 116 16.67 3.52 22.40
N GLU A 117 17.38 2.83 21.50
CA GLU A 117 18.33 3.41 20.53
C GLU A 117 17.70 3.50 19.13
#